data_AF-A0A0K0JGJ7-F1
#
_entry.id   AF-A0A0K0JGJ7-F1
#
_cell.length_a   1.000
_cell.length_b   1.000
_cell.length_c   1.000
_cell.angle_alpha   90.00
_cell.angle_beta   90.00
_cell.angle_gamma   90.00
#
_symmetry.space_group_name_H-M   'P 1'
#
loop_
_entity.id
_entity.type
_entity.pdbx_description
1 polymer ?
#
loop_
_entity_poly.entity_id
_entity_poly.type
_entity_poly.pdbx_seq_one_letter_code
_entity_poly.pdbx_strand_id
1 'polypeptide(L)'
;MLTLGDVTELGGWDLVIFVFVIYVICVVFLKKPTKEKHSDVEETLNSLPPMQKRDFTVEQLLHFDGIQNERILMAVCGKVFDVTKGSIFYGPEGAYGKLAGHDATRALAKMDLTLVKDIPDDLSDISDLDLNTAREWMESFSYKYPVVGKLLAEGEEPTDYKDELASL
;
A
#
# COMPACT_ATOMS: atom_id res chain seq x y z
N MET A 1 26.45 -43.26 -28.76
CA MET A 1 25.36 -43.70 -29.65
C MET A 1 24.10 -43.64 -28.81
N LEU A 2 23.45 -42.48 -28.75
CA LEU A 2 22.12 -42.36 -28.13
C LEU A 2 21.18 -43.11 -29.05
N THR A 3 20.51 -44.13 -28.52
CA THR A 3 19.64 -44.97 -29.35
C THR A 3 18.34 -44.24 -29.62
N LEU A 4 17.77 -44.44 -30.81
CA LEU A 4 16.55 -43.75 -31.26
C LEU A 4 15.38 -43.91 -30.27
N GLY A 5 15.43 -44.91 -29.39
CA GLY A 5 14.48 -45.15 -28.31
C GLY A 5 14.52 -44.13 -27.17
N ASP A 6 15.70 -43.58 -26.85
CA ASP A 6 15.85 -42.63 -25.74
C ASP A 6 15.23 -41.26 -26.07
N VAL A 7 15.13 -40.92 -27.36
CA VAL A 7 14.45 -39.69 -27.82
C VAL A 7 12.92 -39.86 -27.85
N THR A 8 12.43 -41.10 -28.00
CA THR A 8 10.98 -41.40 -27.99
C THR A 8 10.42 -41.66 -26.59
N GLU A 9 11.27 -41.76 -25.57
CA GLU A 9 10.88 -41.83 -24.16
C GLU A 9 10.74 -40.46 -23.49
N LEU A 10 10.75 -39.36 -24.26
CA LEU A 10 9.91 -38.19 -23.93
C LEU A 10 8.44 -38.57 -24.19
N GLY A 11 8.01 -39.58 -23.43
CA GLY A 11 6.81 -40.35 -23.64
C GLY A 11 5.59 -39.48 -23.45
N GLY A 12 4.43 -39.93 -23.93
CA GLY A 12 3.18 -39.17 -23.91
C GLY A 12 2.82 -38.49 -22.57
N TRP A 13 3.44 -38.89 -21.45
CA TRP A 13 3.42 -38.15 -20.19
C TRP A 13 3.93 -36.72 -20.28
N ASP A 14 4.97 -36.40 -21.07
CA ASP A 14 5.41 -35.01 -21.26
C ASP A 14 4.33 -34.17 -21.94
N LEU A 15 3.65 -34.74 -22.94
CA LEU A 15 2.50 -34.10 -23.57
C LEU A 15 1.34 -33.95 -22.59
N VAL A 16 1.05 -34.98 -21.78
CA VAL A 16 -0.02 -34.94 -20.77
C VAL A 16 0.29 -33.91 -19.68
N ILE A 17 1.53 -33.84 -19.19
CA ILE A 17 1.97 -32.84 -18.21
C ILE A 17 1.90 -31.46 -18.85
N PHE A 18 2.37 -31.28 -20.08
CA PHE A 18 2.31 -29.99 -20.77
C PHE A 18 0.86 -29.52 -21.00
N VAL A 19 -0.03 -30.41 -21.43
CA VAL A 19 -1.47 -30.12 -21.59
C VAL A 19 -2.11 -29.84 -20.24
N PHE A 20 -1.74 -30.57 -19.19
CA PHE A 20 -2.26 -30.33 -17.83
C PHE A 20 -1.75 -29.01 -17.26
N VAL A 21 -0.48 -28.67 -17.46
CA VAL A 21 0.11 -27.38 -17.05
C VAL A 21 -0.54 -26.25 -17.84
N ILE A 22 -0.70 -26.38 -19.15
CA ILE A 22 -1.48 -25.42 -19.95
C ILE A 22 -2.91 -25.33 -19.46
N TYR A 23 -3.58 -26.44 -19.16
CA TYR A 23 -4.94 -26.43 -18.63
C TYR A 23 -5.00 -25.73 -17.27
N VAL A 24 -4.06 -25.99 -16.35
CA VAL A 24 -3.97 -25.33 -15.04
C VAL A 24 -3.69 -23.85 -15.21
N ILE A 25 -2.76 -23.47 -16.09
CA ILE A 25 -2.48 -22.07 -16.47
C ILE A 25 -3.77 -21.45 -17.03
N CYS A 26 -4.41 -22.05 -18.04
CA CYS A 26 -5.68 -21.57 -18.58
C CYS A 26 -6.75 -21.47 -17.50
N VAL A 27 -6.91 -22.44 -16.61
CA VAL A 27 -7.91 -22.37 -15.54
C VAL A 27 -7.56 -21.26 -14.55
N VAL A 28 -6.30 -21.10 -14.13
CA VAL A 28 -5.87 -20.06 -13.20
C VAL A 28 -5.99 -18.66 -13.82
N PHE A 29 -5.58 -18.50 -15.08
CA PHE A 29 -5.62 -17.23 -15.81
C PHE A 29 -7.00 -16.90 -16.39
N LEU A 30 -7.84 -17.88 -16.76
CA LEU A 30 -9.22 -17.67 -17.23
C LEU A 30 -10.22 -17.58 -16.09
N LYS A 31 -9.97 -18.23 -14.94
CA LYS A 31 -10.73 -17.98 -13.72
C LYS A 31 -10.34 -16.69 -13.04
N LYS A 32 -9.46 -15.84 -13.64
CA LYS A 32 -9.15 -14.50 -13.12
C LYS A 32 -10.50 -13.85 -12.80
N PRO A 33 -10.88 -13.83 -11.51
CA PRO A 33 -12.27 -13.69 -11.16
C PRO A 33 -12.65 -12.26 -11.48
N THR A 34 -13.92 -12.05 -11.78
CA THR A 34 -14.62 -10.81 -12.17
C THR A 34 -14.50 -9.67 -11.14
N LYS A 35 -13.54 -9.77 -10.22
CA LYS A 35 -13.20 -8.84 -9.14
C LYS A 35 -12.74 -7.47 -9.67
N GLU A 36 -12.15 -7.39 -10.87
CA GLU A 36 -11.74 -6.11 -11.48
C GLU A 36 -12.92 -5.13 -11.60
N LYS A 37 -14.11 -5.60 -12.00
CA LYS A 37 -15.26 -4.69 -12.20
C LYS A 37 -15.84 -4.10 -10.91
N HIS A 38 -15.72 -4.80 -9.77
CA HIS A 38 -16.12 -4.22 -8.48
C HIS A 38 -15.06 -3.24 -7.98
N SER A 39 -13.78 -3.57 -8.17
CA SER A 39 -12.67 -2.70 -7.79
C SER A 39 -12.69 -1.38 -8.56
N ASP A 40 -12.95 -1.37 -9.87
CA ASP A 40 -12.99 -0.12 -10.66
C ASP A 40 -14.14 0.80 -10.21
N VAL A 41 -15.30 0.23 -9.92
CA VAL A 41 -16.49 0.98 -9.46
C VAL A 41 -16.27 1.50 -8.04
N GLU A 42 -15.68 0.71 -7.16
CA GLU A 42 -15.38 1.11 -5.78
C GLU A 42 -14.24 2.14 -5.73
N GLU A 43 -13.21 2.01 -6.56
CA GLU A 43 -12.11 2.98 -6.67
C GLU A 43 -12.59 4.33 -7.21
N THR A 44 -13.51 4.32 -8.17
CA THR A 44 -14.13 5.57 -8.67
C THR A 44 -15.11 6.19 -7.67
N LEU A 45 -15.85 5.37 -6.90
CA LEU A 45 -16.72 5.89 -5.84
C LEU A 45 -15.95 6.53 -4.69
N ASN A 46 -14.78 6.00 -4.35
CA ASN A 46 -13.96 6.47 -3.23
C ASN A 46 -12.88 7.49 -3.65
N SER A 47 -12.93 8.05 -4.87
CA SER A 47 -11.97 9.06 -5.30
C SER A 47 -12.44 10.47 -4.96
N LEU A 48 -11.93 11.02 -3.86
CA LEU A 48 -12.02 12.46 -3.57
C LEU A 48 -11.16 13.28 -4.55
N PRO A 49 -11.50 14.55 -4.82
CA PRO A 49 -10.66 15.42 -5.63
C PRO A 49 -9.25 15.54 -5.03
N PRO A 50 -8.20 15.76 -5.86
CA PRO A 50 -6.85 15.98 -5.38
C PRO A 50 -6.82 17.10 -4.34
N MET A 51 -6.13 16.86 -3.22
CA MET A 51 -5.98 17.89 -2.19
C MET A 51 -4.78 18.79 -2.46
N GLN A 52 -4.85 20.04 -1.99
CA GLN A 52 -3.67 20.90 -1.93
C GLN A 52 -2.64 20.31 -0.96
N LYS A 53 -1.37 20.37 -1.36
CA LYS A 53 -0.28 19.89 -0.52
C LYS A 53 -0.11 20.80 0.69
N ARG A 54 0.12 20.17 1.84
CA ARG A 54 0.41 20.82 3.11
C ARG A 54 1.11 19.84 4.04
N ASP A 55 1.83 20.38 5.00
CA ASP A 55 2.40 19.56 6.06
C ASP A 55 1.42 19.36 7.21
N PHE A 56 1.70 18.34 8.04
CA PHE A 56 0.83 17.90 9.12
C PHE A 56 1.62 17.72 10.40
N THR A 57 1.08 18.19 11.51
CA THR A 57 1.46 17.64 12.82
C THR A 57 0.73 16.32 13.05
N VAL A 58 1.20 15.50 14.01
CA VAL A 58 0.51 14.25 14.38
C VAL A 58 -0.94 14.52 14.78
N GLU A 59 -1.18 15.54 15.62
CA GLU A 59 -2.52 15.93 16.07
C GLU A 59 -3.46 16.31 14.90
N GLN A 60 -2.92 17.00 13.89
CA GLN A 60 -3.70 17.34 12.69
C GLN A 60 -3.99 16.11 11.84
N LEU A 61 -3.06 15.15 11.78
CA LEU A 61 -3.19 13.94 10.98
C LEU A 61 -4.29 13.02 11.53
N LEU A 62 -4.47 12.94 12.85
CA LEU A 62 -5.47 12.08 13.51
C LEU A 62 -6.90 12.26 12.98
N HIS A 63 -7.22 13.45 12.47
CA HIS A 63 -8.54 13.76 11.94
C HIS A 63 -8.85 13.10 10.59
N PHE A 64 -7.84 12.53 9.92
CA PHE A 64 -7.94 11.95 8.58
C PHE A 64 -8.01 10.42 8.63
N ASP A 65 -8.96 9.91 9.40
CA ASP A 65 -9.15 8.49 9.72
C ASP A 65 -10.25 7.79 8.88
N GLY A 66 -10.94 8.52 8.00
CA GLY A 66 -12.10 8.02 7.26
C GLY A 66 -13.43 8.10 8.04
N ILE A 67 -13.42 8.53 9.31
CA ILE A 67 -14.61 8.69 10.17
C ILE A 67 -14.86 10.18 10.42
N GLN A 68 -13.88 10.89 10.99
CA GLN A 68 -13.95 12.32 11.28
C GLN A 68 -13.81 13.15 10.01
N ASN A 69 -13.02 12.65 9.06
CA ASN A 69 -12.89 13.18 7.71
C ASN A 69 -13.01 12.03 6.72
N GLU A 70 -13.75 12.24 5.63
CA GLU A 70 -13.88 11.25 4.56
C GLU A 70 -12.54 10.91 3.90
N ARG A 71 -11.59 11.85 3.90
CA ARG A 71 -10.24 11.63 3.40
C ARG A 71 -9.40 10.87 4.42
N ILE A 72 -8.71 9.84 3.94
CA ILE A 72 -7.86 8.96 4.74
C ILE A 72 -6.41 9.30 4.45
N LEU A 73 -5.69 9.80 5.45
CA LEU A 73 -4.27 10.12 5.34
C LEU A 73 -3.45 9.21 6.25
N MET A 74 -2.21 8.92 5.85
CA MET A 74 -1.29 8.09 6.64
C MET A 74 0.13 8.59 6.43
N ALA A 75 0.89 8.76 7.52
CA ALA A 75 2.30 9.07 7.43
C ALA A 75 3.14 7.78 7.41
N VAL A 76 4.12 7.71 6.52
CA VAL A 76 5.13 6.64 6.47
C VAL A 76 6.49 7.25 6.16
N CYS A 77 7.46 7.02 7.03
CA CYS A 77 8.81 7.59 6.97
C CYS A 77 8.80 9.11 6.73
N GLY A 78 7.94 9.82 7.47
CA GLY A 78 7.81 11.28 7.39
C GLY A 78 7.05 11.82 6.16
N LYS A 79 6.68 10.99 5.19
CA LYS A 79 5.80 11.41 4.07
C LYS A 79 4.34 11.13 4.41
N VAL A 80 3.45 12.07 4.14
CA VAL A 80 2.00 11.88 4.31
C VAL A 80 1.39 11.52 2.96
N PHE A 81 0.72 10.36 2.93
CA PHE A 81 0.05 9.82 1.76
C PHE A 81 -1.46 9.98 1.90
N ASP A 82 -2.13 10.29 0.80
CA ASP A 82 -3.58 10.17 0.70
C ASP A 82 -3.95 8.77 0.21
N VAL A 83 -4.40 7.96 1.16
CA VAL A 83 -4.76 6.56 0.95
C VAL A 83 -6.26 6.36 0.80
N THR A 84 -7.03 7.42 0.52
CA THR A 84 -8.51 7.37 0.40
C THR A 84 -8.98 6.35 -0.64
N LYS A 85 -8.28 6.25 -1.79
CA LYS A 85 -8.56 5.22 -2.81
C LYS A 85 -8.37 3.78 -2.29
N GLY A 86 -7.63 3.61 -1.20
CA GLY A 86 -7.43 2.36 -0.47
C GLY A 86 -8.39 2.17 0.70
N SER A 87 -9.55 2.82 0.73
CA SER A 87 -10.52 2.75 1.84
C SER A 87 -10.96 1.32 2.20
N ILE A 88 -10.97 0.38 1.26
CA ILE A 88 -11.21 -1.05 1.56
C ILE A 88 -10.18 -1.65 2.55
N PHE A 89 -8.96 -1.08 2.58
CA PHE A 89 -7.88 -1.50 3.46
C PHE A 89 -7.74 -0.58 4.68
N TYR A 90 -7.80 0.74 4.45
CA TYR A 90 -7.47 1.75 5.46
C TYR A 90 -8.67 2.54 5.97
N GLY A 91 -9.87 2.31 5.44
CA GLY A 91 -11.09 2.92 5.93
C GLY A 91 -11.52 2.32 7.27
N PRO A 92 -12.63 2.83 7.85
CA PRO A 92 -13.07 2.47 9.20
C PRO A 92 -13.30 0.97 9.41
N GLU A 93 -13.78 0.28 8.37
CA GLU A 93 -14.04 -1.18 8.37
C GLU A 93 -12.87 -1.99 7.77
N GLY A 94 -11.81 -1.32 7.33
CA GLY A 94 -10.66 -1.93 6.69
C GLY A 94 -9.74 -2.65 7.68
N ALA A 95 -9.13 -3.75 7.26
CA ALA A 95 -8.24 -4.55 8.12
C ALA A 95 -7.00 -3.78 8.63
N TYR A 96 -6.64 -2.70 7.95
CA TYR A 96 -5.53 -1.81 8.29
C TYR A 96 -6.03 -0.40 8.67
N GLY A 97 -7.31 -0.24 9.00
CA GLY A 97 -7.93 1.03 9.38
C GLY A 97 -7.25 1.71 10.57
N LYS A 98 -6.63 0.93 11.48
CA LYS A 98 -5.86 1.48 12.60
C LYS A 98 -4.67 2.34 12.19
N LEU A 99 -4.15 2.19 10.97
CA LEU A 99 -3.07 3.03 10.45
C LEU A 99 -3.55 4.42 9.98
N ALA A 100 -4.85 4.56 9.69
CA ALA A 100 -5.42 5.80 9.19
C ALA A 100 -5.33 6.92 10.23
N GLY A 101 -4.92 8.11 9.80
CA GLY A 101 -4.70 9.26 10.67
C GLY A 101 -3.41 9.22 11.49
N HIS A 102 -2.53 8.23 11.31
CA HIS A 102 -1.35 8.04 12.15
C HIS A 102 -0.03 8.04 11.39
N ASP A 103 1.06 8.18 12.13
CA ASP A 103 2.38 7.73 11.66
C ASP A 103 2.48 6.21 11.77
N ALA A 104 2.33 5.56 10.62
CA ALA A 104 2.37 4.11 10.48
C ALA A 104 3.81 3.56 10.42
N THR A 105 4.84 4.42 10.50
CA THR A 105 6.24 4.00 10.28
C THR A 105 6.65 2.83 11.16
N ARG A 106 6.46 2.90 12.48
CA ARG A 106 6.83 1.80 13.38
C ARG A 106 5.97 0.55 13.17
N ALA A 107 4.67 0.73 12.97
CA ALA A 107 3.75 -0.38 12.76
C ALA A 107 4.08 -1.16 11.48
N LEU A 108 4.45 -0.47 10.41
CA LEU A 108 4.89 -1.08 9.15
C LEU A 108 6.31 -1.65 9.24
N ALA A 109 7.22 -0.97 9.94
CA ALA A 109 8.57 -1.46 10.19
C ALA A 109 8.58 -2.80 10.93
N LYS A 110 7.73 -2.95 11.95
CA LYS A 110 7.63 -4.17 12.78
C LYS A 110 6.49 -5.10 12.38
N MET A 111 5.73 -4.76 11.33
CA MET A 111 4.54 -5.49 10.89
C MET A 111 3.53 -5.76 12.02
N ASP A 112 3.33 -4.77 12.90
CA ASP A 112 2.51 -4.87 14.10
C ASP A 112 1.63 -3.62 14.30
N LEU A 113 0.33 -3.79 14.05
CA LEU A 113 -0.67 -2.72 14.20
C LEU A 113 -0.88 -2.29 15.65
N THR A 114 -0.45 -3.08 16.64
CA THR A 114 -0.58 -2.70 18.05
C THR A 114 0.34 -1.52 18.41
N LEU A 115 1.38 -1.28 17.60
CA LEU A 115 2.40 -0.24 17.82
C LEU A 115 2.01 1.15 17.29
N VAL A 116 0.83 1.31 16.69
CA VAL A 116 0.29 2.63 16.32
C VAL A 116 0.06 3.47 17.57
N LYS A 117 0.44 4.75 17.50
CA LYS A 117 0.33 5.72 18.59
C LYS A 117 -0.30 7.02 18.11
N ASP A 118 -1.13 7.62 18.95
CA ASP A 118 -1.79 8.90 18.69
C ASP A 118 -0.85 10.12 18.94
N ILE A 119 0.38 9.87 19.38
CA ILE A 119 1.38 10.89 19.74
C ILE A 119 2.61 10.77 18.84
N PRO A 120 3.43 11.84 18.72
CA PRO A 120 4.73 11.77 18.06
C PRO A 120 5.56 10.59 18.54
N ASP A 121 6.07 9.80 17.60
CA ASP A 121 6.86 8.61 17.87
C ASP A 121 8.34 8.89 17.60
N ASP A 122 9.19 8.71 18.62
CA ASP A 122 10.62 8.74 18.44
C ASP A 122 11.10 7.41 17.85
N LEU A 123 11.59 7.44 16.62
CA LEU A 123 12.08 6.27 15.90
C LEU A 123 13.55 5.96 16.17
N SER A 124 14.22 6.66 17.09
CA SER A 124 15.64 6.45 17.40
C SER A 124 15.98 5.05 17.95
N ASP A 125 14.98 4.34 18.48
CA ASP A 125 15.08 2.98 19.01
C ASP A 125 14.88 1.87 17.95
N ILE A 126 14.52 2.23 16.72
CA ILE A 126 14.21 1.27 15.68
C ILE A 126 15.50 0.76 15.01
N SER A 127 15.57 -0.54 14.71
CA SER A 127 16.75 -1.09 14.02
C SER A 127 16.80 -0.63 12.56
N ASP A 128 18.00 -0.56 11.98
CA ASP A 128 18.17 -0.21 10.55
C ASP A 128 17.43 -1.19 9.62
N LEU A 129 17.33 -2.46 10.02
CA LEU A 129 16.60 -3.49 9.26
C LEU A 129 15.09 -3.22 9.24
N ASP A 130 14.51 -2.95 10.41
CA ASP A 130 13.08 -2.63 10.51
C ASP A 130 12.78 -1.31 9.79
N LEU A 131 13.67 -0.30 9.92
CA LEU A 131 13.50 0.98 9.23
C LEU A 131 13.56 0.83 7.71
N ASN A 132 14.42 -0.06 7.19
CA ASN A 132 14.44 -0.39 5.76
C ASN A 132 13.12 -1.04 5.32
N THR A 133 12.54 -1.91 6.13
CA THR A 133 11.20 -2.48 5.86
C THR A 133 10.14 -1.37 5.72
N ALA A 134 10.14 -0.38 6.61
CA ALA A 134 9.22 0.77 6.47
C ALA A 134 9.51 1.64 5.24
N ARG A 135 10.78 1.75 4.80
CA ARG A 135 11.14 2.47 3.57
C ARG A 135 10.63 1.76 2.31
N GLU A 136 10.68 0.43 2.28
CA GLU A 136 10.11 -0.37 1.18
C GLU A 136 8.58 -0.20 1.11
N TRP A 137 7.92 -0.15 2.27
CA TRP A 137 6.49 0.20 2.35
C TRP A 137 6.22 1.60 1.82
N MET A 138 6.98 2.61 2.26
CA MET A 138 6.88 3.99 1.78
C MET A 138 7.05 4.08 0.26
N GLU A 139 8.04 3.38 -0.30
CA GLU A 139 8.30 3.37 -1.75
C GLU A 139 7.12 2.73 -2.51
N SER A 140 6.63 1.59 -2.03
CA SER A 140 5.42 0.95 -2.58
C SER A 140 4.20 1.88 -2.54
N PHE A 141 4.04 2.66 -1.47
CA PHE A 141 2.95 3.62 -1.34
C PHE A 141 3.11 4.80 -2.30
N SER A 142 4.33 5.26 -2.54
CA SER A 142 4.58 6.35 -3.50
C SER A 142 4.21 6.04 -4.94
N TYR A 143 4.19 4.75 -5.32
CA TYR A 143 3.70 4.32 -6.62
C TYR A 143 2.16 4.23 -6.72
N LYS A 144 1.45 4.23 -5.59
CA LYS A 144 0.00 3.96 -5.54
C LYS A 144 -0.82 5.14 -5.03
N TYR A 145 -0.26 5.95 -4.15
CA TYR A 145 -0.95 7.00 -3.42
C TYR A 145 -0.17 8.32 -3.54
N PRO A 146 -0.87 9.44 -3.80
CA PRO A 146 -0.21 10.74 -3.91
C PRO A 146 0.34 11.17 -2.55
N VAL A 147 1.53 11.78 -2.58
CA VAL A 147 2.13 12.40 -1.40
C VAL A 147 1.54 13.81 -1.24
N VAL A 148 0.90 14.06 -0.10
CA VAL A 148 0.21 15.33 0.18
C VAL A 148 1.05 16.29 1.02
N GLY A 149 2.18 15.83 1.57
CA GLY A 149 3.13 16.65 2.31
C GLY A 149 4.02 15.79 3.19
N LYS A 150 4.62 16.40 4.21
CA LYS A 150 5.38 15.69 5.25
C LYS A 150 4.73 15.80 6.63
N LEU A 151 5.07 14.83 7.48
CA LEU A 151 4.81 14.88 8.90
C LEU A 151 5.89 15.75 9.54
N LEU A 152 5.49 16.84 10.20
CA LEU A 152 6.41 17.80 10.80
C LEU A 152 7.07 17.20 12.04
N ALA A 153 8.40 17.32 12.11
CA ALA A 153 9.13 17.13 13.35
C ALA A 153 8.82 18.25 14.36
N GLU A 154 9.12 18.02 15.63
CA GLU A 154 8.93 19.03 16.67
C GLU A 154 9.74 20.30 16.36
N GLY A 155 9.05 21.44 16.25
CA GLY A 155 9.64 22.73 15.90
C GLY A 155 9.98 22.92 14.41
N GLU A 156 9.62 21.98 13.54
CA GLU A 156 9.78 22.14 12.10
C GLU A 156 8.69 23.06 11.52
N GLU A 157 9.12 24.05 10.72
CA GLU A 157 8.21 24.96 10.04
C GLU A 157 7.53 24.30 8.82
N PRO A 158 6.23 24.55 8.57
CA PRO A 158 5.54 24.05 7.39
C PRO A 158 6.17 24.54 6.08
N THR A 159 6.21 23.66 5.09
CA THR A 159 6.64 23.96 3.73
C THR A 159 5.53 24.73 2.99
N ASP A 160 5.89 25.83 2.33
CA ASP A 160 5.01 26.50 1.37
C ASP A 160 5.03 25.77 0.02
N TYR A 161 3.92 25.08 -0.29
CA TYR A 161 3.73 24.36 -1.54
C TYR A 161 3.13 25.22 -2.66
N LYS A 162 2.91 26.53 -2.47
CA LYS A 162 2.37 27.44 -3.50
C LYS A 162 1.09 26.91 -4.16
N ASP A 163 0.15 26.44 -3.35
CA ASP A 163 -1.13 25.86 -3.78
C ASP A 163 -1.01 24.63 -4.72
N GLU A 164 0.17 23.98 -4.76
CA GLU A 164 0.39 22.76 -5.54
C GLU A 164 -0.60 21.67 -5.10
N LEU A 165 -1.30 21.05 -6.06
CA LEU A 165 -2.16 19.90 -5.81
C LEU A 165 -1.32 18.62 -5.75
N ALA A 166 -1.66 17.75 -4.80
CA ALA A 166 -1.06 16.43 -4.73
C ALA A 166 -1.41 15.62 -5.98
N SER A 167 -0.41 14.96 -6.55
CA SER A 167 -0.54 14.09 -7.72
C SER A 167 0.30 12.83 -7.52
N LEU A 168 -0.03 11.78 -8.27
CA LEU A 168 0.75 10.55 -8.31
C LEU A 168 1.95 10.70 -9.27
#